data_AF-A0A9D2B6Z7-F1
#
_entry.id   AF-A0A9D2B6Z7-F1
#
_cell.length_a   1.000
_cell.length_b   1.000
_cell.length_c   1.000
_cell.angle_alpha   90.00
_cell.angle_beta   90.00
_cell.angle_gamma   90.00
#
_symmetry.space_group_name_H-M   'P 1'
#
loop_
_entity.id
_entity.type
_entity.pdbx_description
1 polymer ?
#
loop_
_entity_poly.entity_id
_entity_poly.type
_entity_poly.pdbx_seq_one_letter_code
_entity_poly.pdbx_strand_id
1 'polypeptide(L)'
;MDQGQQQPLTPKGGGPPSAPCPKPAGKPWATRLFKGARVIVDSMPQCISKGETWNALHEGIITQQEIAGELGQVLLGQLPGRTSDQEITIFDTTGTAMQDNTTAFSIYHRALEKGLGRYFDFFSLG
;
A
#
# COMPACT_ATOMS: atom_id res chain seq x y z
N MET A 1 14.95 -48.61 -34.02
CA MET A 1 14.53 -47.27 -34.47
C MET A 1 13.54 -46.80 -33.43
N ASP A 2 14.04 -45.95 -32.54
CA ASP A 2 13.49 -45.67 -31.20
C ASP A 2 12.33 -44.66 -31.26
N GLN A 3 11.28 -44.91 -30.49
CA GLN A 3 10.09 -44.07 -30.42
C GLN A 3 10.33 -42.92 -29.44
N GLY A 4 10.55 -41.71 -29.98
CA GLY A 4 10.68 -40.48 -29.19
C GLY A 4 9.35 -40.10 -28.52
N GLN A 5 9.20 -40.46 -27.25
CA GLN A 5 8.18 -39.91 -26.35
C GLN A 5 8.48 -38.43 -26.08
N GLN A 6 7.56 -37.54 -26.47
CA GLN A 6 7.59 -36.14 -26.02
C GLN A 6 7.10 -36.07 -24.58
N GLN A 7 7.96 -35.61 -23.67
CA GLN A 7 7.56 -35.27 -22.29
C GLN A 7 6.82 -33.92 -22.27
N PRO A 8 5.76 -33.77 -21.46
CA PRO A 8 5.07 -32.49 -21.30
C PRO A 8 5.96 -31.48 -20.57
N LEU A 9 6.05 -30.26 -21.12
CA LEU A 9 6.73 -29.13 -20.50
C LEU A 9 5.99 -28.73 -19.22
N THR A 10 6.61 -28.96 -18.07
CA THR A 10 6.16 -28.37 -16.81
C THR A 10 6.47 -26.86 -16.81
N PRO A 11 5.57 -26.00 -16.30
CA PRO A 11 5.90 -24.59 -16.11
C PRO A 11 7.10 -24.50 -15.14
N LYS A 12 8.21 -23.96 -15.62
CA LYS A 12 9.36 -23.69 -14.75
C LYS A 12 8.94 -22.71 -13.65
N GLY A 13 9.31 -23.07 -12.43
CA GLY A 13 8.83 -22.50 -11.19
C GLY A 13 8.81 -20.97 -11.12
N GLY A 14 7.76 -20.45 -10.49
CA GLY A 14 7.84 -19.15 -9.84
C GLY A 14 9.00 -19.18 -8.85
N GLY A 15 9.94 -18.26 -9.00
CA GLY A 15 11.02 -18.08 -8.04
C GLY A 15 10.47 -17.87 -6.63
N PRO A 16 11.31 -18.08 -5.58
CA PRO A 16 10.91 -17.73 -4.23
C PRO A 16 10.42 -16.27 -4.22
N PRO A 17 9.38 -15.94 -3.42
CA PRO A 17 8.95 -14.56 -3.28
C PRO A 17 10.17 -13.70 -2.97
N SER A 18 10.34 -12.62 -3.73
CA SER A 18 11.42 -11.65 -3.54
C SER A 18 11.56 -11.34 -2.06
N ALA A 19 12.77 -11.47 -1.53
CA ALA A 19 13.04 -11.17 -0.13
C ALA A 19 12.45 -9.81 0.24
N PRO A 20 11.78 -9.68 1.40
CA PRO A 20 11.23 -8.40 1.83
C PRO A 20 12.34 -7.36 1.86
N CYS A 21 12.05 -6.17 1.33
CA CYS A 21 12.97 -5.04 1.34
C CYS A 21 13.49 -4.83 2.77
N PRO A 22 14.82 -4.78 3.01
CA PRO A 22 15.37 -4.58 4.34
C PRO A 22 14.88 -3.24 4.87
N LYS A 23 14.11 -3.28 5.96
CA LYS A 23 13.58 -2.07 6.58
C LYS A 23 14.74 -1.24 7.13
N PRO A 24 14.77 0.09 6.91
CA PRO A 24 15.65 0.96 7.68
C PRO A 24 15.36 0.73 9.17
N ALA A 25 16.41 0.67 9.99
CA ALA A 25 16.33 0.40 11.42
C ALA A 25 15.69 1.59 12.18
N GLY A 26 14.40 1.82 11.95
CA GLY A 26 13.53 2.63 12.78
C GLY A 26 12.82 1.69 13.75
N LYS A 27 12.95 1.94 15.05
CA LYS A 27 12.18 1.23 16.07
C LYS A 27 10.69 1.35 15.71
N PRO A 28 9.90 0.25 15.67
CA PRO A 28 8.47 0.33 15.41
C PRO A 28 7.85 1.38 16.32
N TRP A 29 7.07 2.31 15.75
CA TRP A 29 6.31 3.20 16.63
C TRP A 29 5.30 2.36 17.40
N ALA A 30 5.03 2.78 18.64
CA ALA A 30 4.29 2.06 19.67
C ALA A 30 3.20 1.08 19.16
N THR A 31 3.60 -0.14 18.77
CA THR A 31 2.73 -1.20 18.22
C THR A 31 1.61 -1.55 19.18
N ARG A 32 1.84 -1.37 20.48
CA ARG A 32 0.83 -1.48 21.55
C ARG A 32 -0.41 -0.61 21.32
N LEU A 33 -0.31 0.51 20.60
CA LEU A 33 -1.44 1.37 20.25
C LEU A 33 -2.43 0.68 19.32
N PHE A 34 -2.00 -0.34 18.54
CA PHE A 34 -2.91 -1.11 17.70
C PHE A 34 -3.88 -1.96 18.52
N LYS A 35 -3.53 -2.31 19.76
CA LYS A 35 -4.36 -3.15 20.60
C LYS A 35 -5.69 -2.46 20.92
N GLY A 36 -6.78 -2.99 20.40
CA GLY A 36 -8.13 -2.44 20.58
C GLY A 36 -8.38 -1.14 19.80
N ALA A 37 -7.46 -0.72 18.94
CA ALA A 37 -7.70 0.40 18.02
C ALA A 37 -8.49 -0.06 16.80
N ARG A 38 -9.27 0.85 16.23
CA ARG A 38 -9.86 0.69 14.91
C ARG A 38 -8.81 1.01 13.85
N VAL A 39 -8.27 -0.03 13.22
CA VAL A 39 -7.21 0.08 12.22
C VAL A 39 -7.83 0.17 10.83
N ILE A 40 -7.62 1.29 10.16
CA ILE A 40 -7.98 1.51 8.75
C ILE A 40 -6.68 1.64 7.97
N VAL A 41 -6.58 0.99 6.81
CA VAL A 41 -5.35 0.99 6.00
C VAL A 41 -5.58 1.70 4.66
N ASP A 42 -4.52 2.19 4.02
CA ASP A 42 -4.64 2.70 2.64
C ASP A 42 -4.76 1.58 1.61
N SER A 43 -3.96 0.53 1.79
CA SER A 43 -3.89 -0.65 0.93
C SER A 43 -3.56 -1.87 1.77
N MET A 44 -4.49 -2.80 1.85
CA MET A 44 -4.34 -4.03 2.64
C MET A 44 -3.08 -4.80 2.25
N PRO A 45 -2.81 -5.10 0.96
CA PRO A 45 -1.60 -5.85 0.58
C PRO A 45 -0.28 -5.14 0.97
N GLN A 46 -0.27 -3.81 1.02
CA GLN A 46 0.94 -3.05 1.35
C GLN A 46 1.11 -2.86 2.86
N CYS A 47 0.06 -2.49 3.59
CA CYS A 47 0.13 -2.29 5.03
C CYS A 47 0.48 -3.59 5.77
N ILE A 48 -0.08 -4.73 5.34
CA ILE A 48 0.24 -6.03 5.94
C ILE A 48 1.61 -6.58 5.55
N SER A 49 2.33 -5.97 4.60
CA SER A 49 3.65 -6.44 4.13
C SER A 49 4.81 -5.54 4.52
N LYS A 50 4.59 -4.23 4.57
CA LYS A 50 5.65 -3.23 4.83
C LYS A 50 5.23 -2.07 5.73
N GLY A 51 3.94 -1.87 5.96
CA GLY A 51 3.43 -0.82 6.84
C GLY A 51 3.67 -1.12 8.33
N GLU A 52 3.03 -0.33 9.17
CA GLU A 52 3.17 -0.46 10.62
C GLU A 52 2.17 -1.47 11.19
N THR A 53 1.09 -1.68 10.45
CA THR A 53 0.23 -2.85 10.59
C THR A 53 1.04 -4.15 10.49
N TRP A 54 2.04 -4.25 9.59
CA TRP A 54 2.93 -5.42 9.54
C TRP A 54 3.67 -5.62 10.86
N ASN A 55 4.17 -4.55 11.50
CA ASN A 55 4.90 -4.67 12.78
C ASN A 55 3.96 -5.20 13.88
N ALA A 56 2.74 -4.65 13.98
CA ALA A 56 1.74 -5.09 14.96
C ALA A 56 1.27 -6.54 14.74
N LEU A 57 1.13 -6.97 13.48
CA LEU A 57 0.84 -8.36 13.12
C LEU A 57 2.00 -9.31 13.48
N HIS A 58 3.25 -8.93 13.16
CA HIS A 58 4.43 -9.75 13.46
C HIS A 58 4.69 -9.90 14.96
N GLU A 59 4.38 -8.86 15.74
CA GLU A 59 4.47 -8.90 17.20
C GLU A 59 3.27 -9.59 17.87
N GLY A 60 2.27 -10.02 17.09
CA GLY A 60 1.07 -10.69 17.61
C GLY A 60 0.17 -9.79 18.45
N ILE A 61 0.25 -8.46 18.28
CA ILE A 61 -0.59 -7.50 19.01
C ILE A 61 -2.02 -7.49 18.47
N ILE A 62 -2.16 -7.71 17.17
CA ILE A 62 -3.43 -7.86 16.45
C ILE A 62 -3.32 -9.00 15.43
N THR A 63 -4.46 -9.45 14.93
CA THR A 63 -4.62 -10.37 13.80
C THR A 63 -5.11 -9.62 12.57
N GLN A 64 -4.98 -10.23 11.38
CA GLN A 64 -5.45 -9.61 10.13
C GLN A 64 -6.97 -9.36 10.14
N GLN A 65 -7.73 -10.18 10.86
CA GLN A 65 -9.18 -10.06 11.01
C GLN A 65 -9.59 -8.86 11.88
N GLU A 66 -8.67 -8.33 12.70
CA GLU A 66 -8.91 -7.14 13.52
C GLU A 66 -8.66 -5.82 12.76
N ILE A 67 -8.15 -5.89 11.52
CA ILE A 67 -8.06 -4.73 10.63
C ILE A 67 -9.45 -4.42 10.10
N ALA A 68 -9.97 -3.21 10.34
CA ALA A 68 -11.34 -2.85 9.99
C ALA A 68 -11.59 -2.84 8.48
N GLY A 69 -10.61 -2.41 7.69
CA GLY A 69 -10.67 -2.37 6.23
C GLY A 69 -9.88 -1.21 5.62
N GLU A 70 -10.16 -0.92 4.36
CA GLU A 70 -9.43 0.11 3.60
C GLU A 70 -10.14 1.48 3.67
N LEU A 71 -9.37 2.57 3.60
CA LEU A 71 -9.89 3.93 3.60
C LEU A 71 -10.92 4.16 2.48
N GLY A 72 -10.72 3.52 1.32
CA GLY A 72 -11.69 3.60 0.21
C GLY A 72 -13.08 3.10 0.60
N GLN A 73 -13.18 2.04 1.40
CA GLN A 73 -14.47 1.52 1.88
C GLN A 73 -15.14 2.52 2.84
N VAL A 74 -14.36 3.24 3.65
CA VAL A 74 -14.87 4.30 4.52
C VAL A 74 -15.42 5.47 3.71
N LEU A 75 -14.67 5.93 2.71
CA LEU A 75 -15.08 7.03 1.84
C LEU A 75 -16.34 6.70 1.03
N LEU A 76 -16.54 5.43 0.68
CA LEU A 76 -17.73 4.94 -0.02
C LEU A 76 -18.91 4.61 0.90
N GLY A 77 -18.78 4.79 2.23
CA GLY A 77 -19.82 4.49 3.21
C GLY A 77 -20.07 2.98 3.42
N GLN A 78 -19.18 2.12 2.92
CA GLN A 78 -19.26 0.66 3.05
C GLN A 78 -18.70 0.17 4.39
N LEU A 79 -17.83 0.97 5.00
CA LEU A 79 -17.23 0.72 6.30
C LEU A 79 -17.39 1.98 7.16
N PRO A 80 -17.86 1.89 8.42
CA PRO A 80 -17.87 3.07 9.27
C PRO A 80 -16.44 3.54 9.54
N GLY A 81 -16.23 4.85 9.60
CA GLY A 81 -14.99 5.45 10.08
C GLY A 81 -14.86 5.28 11.59
N ARG A 82 -14.56 6.36 12.31
CA ARG A 82 -14.65 6.39 13.78
C ARG A 82 -16.10 6.18 14.22
N THR A 83 -16.31 5.36 15.25
CA THR A 83 -17.65 5.02 15.76
C THR A 83 -17.95 5.58 17.16
N SER A 84 -16.94 6.03 17.90
CA SER A 84 -17.13 6.71 19.19
C SER A 84 -15.96 7.65 19.53
N ASP A 85 -16.19 8.55 20.48
CA ASP A 85 -15.16 9.49 20.97
C ASP A 85 -14.08 8.80 21.82
N GLN A 86 -14.37 7.64 22.39
CA GLN A 86 -13.44 6.86 23.21
C GLN A 86 -12.57 5.90 22.38
N GLU A 87 -12.90 5.71 21.10
CA GLU A 87 -12.18 4.81 20.21
C GLU A 87 -10.82 5.40 19.81
N ILE A 88 -9.77 4.60 19.87
CA ILE A 88 -8.50 4.93 19.20
C ILE A 88 -8.64 4.52 17.74
N THR A 89 -8.36 5.42 16.81
CA THR A 89 -8.38 5.13 15.37
C THR A 89 -6.96 5.28 14.82
N ILE A 90 -6.49 4.27 14.12
CA ILE A 90 -5.20 4.28 13.43
C ILE A 90 -5.49 4.24 11.95
N PHE A 91 -4.94 5.21 11.22
CA PHE A 91 -4.84 5.14 9.78
C PHE A 91 -3.38 4.81 9.42
N ASP A 92 -3.14 3.61 8.91
CA ASP A 92 -1.83 3.19 8.41
C ASP A 92 -1.77 3.40 6.90
N THR A 93 -0.72 4.06 6.43
CA THR A 93 -0.51 4.36 5.02
C THR A 93 0.94 4.08 4.63
N THR A 94 1.12 3.47 3.47
CA THR A 94 2.43 3.15 2.91
C THR A 94 2.77 3.98 1.66
N GLY A 95 1.85 4.89 1.29
CA GLY A 95 1.94 5.71 0.08
C GLY A 95 1.54 4.91 -1.16
N THR A 96 0.44 5.31 -1.81
CA THR A 96 -0.02 4.69 -3.06
C THR A 96 0.20 5.61 -4.25
N ALA A 97 0.68 5.05 -5.37
CA ALA A 97 0.93 5.83 -6.59
C ALA A 97 -0.32 6.59 -7.11
N MET A 98 -1.51 6.08 -6.77
CA MET A 98 -2.78 6.71 -7.09
C MET A 98 -2.92 8.10 -6.42
N GLN A 99 -2.51 8.23 -5.16
CA GLN A 99 -2.56 9.50 -4.42
C GLN A 99 -1.64 10.55 -5.06
N ASP A 100 -0.42 10.13 -5.42
CA ASP A 100 0.55 11.00 -6.08
C ASP A 100 0.07 11.44 -7.47
N ASN A 101 -0.44 10.50 -8.28
CA ASN A 101 -0.92 10.80 -9.63
C ASN A 101 -2.13 11.74 -9.62
N THR A 102 -3.08 11.53 -8.71
CA THR A 102 -4.26 12.41 -8.56
C THR A 102 -3.84 13.82 -8.14
N THR A 103 -2.86 13.91 -7.23
CA THR A 103 -2.31 15.20 -6.77
C THR A 103 -1.57 15.91 -7.90
N ALA A 104 -0.71 15.20 -8.63
CA ALA A 104 0.03 15.72 -9.77
C ALA A 104 -0.91 16.24 -10.86
N PHE A 105 -1.95 15.48 -11.20
CA PHE A 105 -2.99 15.88 -12.15
C PHE A 105 -3.66 17.19 -11.72
N SER A 106 -4.09 17.30 -10.46
CA SER A 106 -4.73 18.50 -9.93
C SER A 106 -3.82 19.72 -9.96
N ILE A 107 -2.54 19.56 -9.58
CA ILE A 107 -1.54 20.62 -9.63
C ILE A 107 -1.30 21.07 -11.08
N TYR A 108 -1.13 20.12 -11.98
CA TYR A 108 -0.89 20.39 -13.41
C TYR A 108 -2.03 21.21 -14.02
N HIS A 109 -3.27 20.80 -13.81
CA HIS A 109 -4.43 21.54 -14.35
C HIS A 109 -4.54 22.94 -13.78
N ARG A 110 -4.33 23.12 -12.47
CA ARG A 110 -4.32 24.46 -11.85
C ARG A 110 -3.17 25.33 -12.36
N ALA A 111 -2.03 24.74 -12.70
CA ALA A 111 -0.91 25.47 -13.30
C ALA A 111 -1.29 25.99 -14.68
N LEU A 112 -1.95 25.17 -15.52
CA LEU A 112 -2.45 25.58 -16.83
C LEU A 112 -3.47 26.73 -16.71
N GLU A 113 -4.47 26.61 -15.83
CA GLU A 113 -5.50 27.64 -15.61
C GLU A 113 -4.92 28.99 -15.18
N LYS A 114 -3.81 28.96 -14.42
CA LYS A 114 -3.14 30.16 -13.90
C LYS A 114 -1.99 30.65 -14.77
N GLY A 115 -1.69 29.98 -15.89
CA GLY A 115 -0.54 30.31 -16.73
C GLY A 115 0.80 30.16 -16.00
N LEU A 116 0.92 29.20 -15.08
CA LEU A 116 2.14 28.92 -14.30
C LEU A 116 2.95 27.79 -14.92
N GLY A 117 4.27 27.83 -14.72
CA GLY A 117 5.21 26.81 -15.19
C GLY A 117 6.02 27.26 -16.40
N ARG A 118 6.82 26.35 -16.95
CA ARG A 118 7.61 26.57 -18.17
C ARG A 118 7.56 25.33 -19.03
N TYR A 119 7.47 25.53 -20.34
CA TYR A 119 7.62 24.45 -21.30
C TYR A 119 9.08 24.07 -21.42
N PHE A 120 9.33 22.78 -21.52
CA PHE A 120 10.62 22.21 -21.83
C PHE A 120 10.44 21.21 -22.96
N ASP A 121 11.21 21.36 -24.02
CA ASP A 121 11.22 20.41 -25.11
C ASP A 121 12.25 19.31 -24.82
N PHE A 122 11.75 18.11 -24.55
CA PHE A 122 12.58 16.95 -24.24
C PHE A 122 13.24 16.31 -25.47
N PHE A 123 12.82 16.67 -26.68
CA PHE A 123 13.26 16.02 -27.92
C PHE A 123 14.13 16.91 -28.80
N SER A 124 14.13 18.23 -28.56
CA SER A 124 14.95 19.20 -29.31
C SER A 124 16.36 19.42 -28.75
N LEU A 125 16.67 18.83 -27.61
CA LEU A 125 18.03 18.75 -27.07
C LEU A 125 18.62 17.41 -27.50
N GLY A 126 19.40 17.45 -28.59
CA GLY A 126 20.02 16.28 -29.21
C GLY A 126 21.00 15.52 -28.32
#